data_AF-A0A229T8P3-F1
#
_entry.id   AF-A0A229T8P3-F1
#
_cell.length_a   1.000
_cell.length_b   1.000
_cell.length_c   1.000
_cell.angle_alpha   90.00
_cell.angle_beta   90.00
_cell.angle_gamma   90.00
#
_symmetry.space_group_name_H-M   'P 1'
#
loop_
_entity.id
_entity.type
_entity.pdbx_description
1 polymer ?
#
loop_
_entity_poly.entity_id
_entity_poly.type
_entity_poly.pdbx_seq_one_letter_code
_entity_poly.pdbx_strand_id
1 'polypeptide(L)'
;MATAAQTEDMQRAAARFAYAVEAARSRLRDVNSEMAVTQASWRGEASVRFGQAMSDWEQEFDVILSRLAGLLETTGGSMPRPRQP
;
A
#
# COMPACT_ATOMS: atom_id res chain seq x y z
N MET A 1 -30.32 -10.13 -20.41
CA MET A 1 -29.53 -9.57 -19.31
C MET A 1 -28.07 -9.63 -19.73
N ALA A 2 -27.51 -8.51 -20.17
CA ALA A 2 -26.08 -8.45 -20.48
C ALA A 2 -25.33 -8.50 -19.14
N THR A 3 -24.66 -9.61 -18.85
CA THR A 3 -23.49 -9.57 -17.98
C THR A 3 -22.53 -8.59 -18.64
N ALA A 4 -22.45 -7.36 -18.14
CA ALA A 4 -21.56 -6.36 -18.67
C ALA A 4 -20.14 -6.94 -18.64
N ALA A 5 -19.64 -7.37 -19.79
CA ALA A 5 -18.24 -7.71 -19.96
C ALA A 5 -17.44 -6.50 -19.44
N GLN A 6 -16.43 -6.75 -18.60
CA GLN A 6 -15.52 -5.69 -18.16
C GLN A 6 -15.14 -4.84 -19.36
N THR A 7 -15.45 -3.54 -19.33
CA THR A 7 -15.12 -2.66 -20.43
C THR A 7 -13.60 -2.52 -20.53
N GLU A 8 -13.07 -2.24 -21.72
CA GLU A 8 -11.63 -2.01 -21.91
C GLU A 8 -11.09 -0.93 -20.95
N ASP A 9 -11.93 0.06 -20.62
CA ASP A 9 -11.61 1.11 -19.65
C ASP A 9 -11.50 0.58 -18.21
N MET A 10 -12.36 -0.37 -17.79
CA MET A 10 -12.23 -1.03 -16.48
C MET A 10 -10.93 -1.83 -16.40
N GLN A 11 -10.57 -2.57 -17.45
CA GLN A 11 -9.31 -3.32 -17.49
C GLN A 11 -8.08 -2.40 -17.45
N ARG A 12 -8.14 -1.28 -18.18
CA ARG A 12 -7.09 -0.26 -18.17
C ARG A 12 -6.97 0.40 -16.79
N ALA A 13 -8.09 0.68 -16.13
CA ALA A 13 -8.11 1.21 -14.77
C ALA A 13 -7.53 0.20 -13.77
N ALA A 14 -7.89 -1.08 -13.89
CA ALA A 14 -7.35 -2.16 -13.06
C ALA A 14 -5.82 -2.24 -13.16
N ALA A 15 -5.26 -2.20 -14.37
CA ALA A 15 -3.81 -2.19 -14.56
C ALA A 15 -3.13 -0.98 -13.89
N ARG A 16 -3.75 0.19 -13.96
CA ARG A 16 -3.25 1.42 -13.31
C ARG A 16 -3.31 1.31 -11.78
N PHE A 17 -4.39 0.78 -11.23
CA PHE A 17 -4.51 0.60 -9.78
C PHE A 17 -3.53 -0.46 -9.27
N ALA A 18 -3.35 -1.57 -9.98
CA ALA A 18 -2.33 -2.56 -9.64
C ALA A 18 -0.92 -1.95 -9.63
N TYR A 19 -0.57 -1.16 -10.66
CA TYR A 19 0.70 -0.43 -10.70
C TYR A 19 0.83 0.56 -9.53
N ALA A 20 -0.23 1.32 -9.21
CA ALA A 20 -0.22 2.28 -8.11
C ALA A 20 0.00 1.59 -6.75
N VAL A 21 -0.61 0.42 -6.52
CA VAL A 21 -0.41 -0.38 -5.31
C VAL A 21 1.04 -0.83 -5.18
N GLU A 22 1.65 -1.35 -6.25
CA GLU A 22 3.04 -1.79 -6.22
C GLU A 22 4.01 -0.62 -6.03
N ALA A 23 3.76 0.52 -6.68
CA ALA A 23 4.55 1.74 -6.50
C ALA A 23 4.44 2.29 -5.06
N ALA A 24 3.25 2.25 -4.47
CA ALA A 24 3.03 2.64 -3.08
C ALA A 24 3.79 1.71 -2.12
N ARG A 25 3.70 0.39 -2.31
CA ARG A 25 4.46 -0.59 -1.52
C ARG A 25 5.98 -0.40 -1.62
N SER A 26 6.49 -0.04 -2.79
CA SER A 26 7.92 0.25 -2.95
C SER A 26 8.33 1.46 -2.11
N ARG A 27 7.59 2.56 -2.20
CA ARG A 27 7.84 3.77 -1.41
C ARG A 27 7.76 3.51 0.09
N LEU A 28 6.82 2.67 0.53
CA LEU A 28 6.71 2.24 1.93
C LEU A 28 8.00 1.57 2.41
N ARG A 29 8.56 0.63 1.63
CA ARG A 29 9.82 -0.04 1.99
C ARG A 29 10.99 0.94 2.09
N ASP A 30 11.07 1.90 1.18
CA ASP A 30 12.11 2.91 1.18
C ASP A 30 12.02 3.78 2.45
N VAL A 31 10.81 4.26 2.77
CA VAL A 31 10.56 5.07 3.98
C VAL A 31 10.83 4.26 5.25
N ASN A 32 10.41 2.99 5.33
CA ASN A 32 10.67 2.11 6.47
C ASN A 32 12.17 1.90 6.69
N SER A 33 12.96 1.81 5.61
CA SER A 33 14.40 1.65 5.69
C SER A 33 15.07 2.90 6.28
N GLU A 34 14.71 4.09 5.79
CA GLU A 34 15.21 5.37 6.32
C GLU A 34 14.77 5.61 7.77
N MET A 35 13.53 5.25 8.09
CA MET A 35 12.96 5.28 9.43
C MET A 35 13.74 4.40 10.41
N ALA A 36 14.05 3.16 10.03
CA ALA A 36 14.84 2.25 10.87
C ALA A 36 16.25 2.81 11.14
N VAL A 37 16.91 3.37 10.13
CA VAL A 37 18.22 4.04 10.28
C VAL A 37 18.12 5.22 11.23
N THR A 38 17.10 6.06 11.06
CA THR A 38 16.87 7.24 11.90
C THR A 38 16.59 6.85 13.35
N GLN A 39 15.70 5.88 13.58
CA GLN A 39 15.39 5.38 14.92
C GLN A 39 16.63 4.83 15.63
N ALA A 40 17.48 4.09 14.90
CA ALA A 40 18.73 3.55 15.43
C ALA A 40 19.73 4.64 15.84
N SER A 41 19.60 5.86 15.32
CA SER A 41 20.45 6.99 15.68
C SER A 41 19.94 7.76 16.92
N TRP A 42 18.65 7.68 17.24
CA TRP A 42 18.04 8.42 18.35
C TRP A 42 18.04 7.62 19.65
N ARG A 43 18.03 8.32 20.80
CA ARG A 43 18.03 7.71 22.13
C ARG A 43 17.01 8.37 23.04
N GLY A 44 16.62 7.66 24.10
CA GLY A 44 15.70 8.16 25.12
C GLY A 44 14.32 8.49 24.55
N GLU A 45 13.69 9.52 25.12
CA GLU A 45 12.31 9.89 24.82
C GLU A 45 12.06 10.25 23.34
N ALA A 46 13.04 10.86 22.67
CA ALA A 46 12.94 11.17 21.23
C ALA A 46 12.79 9.91 20.37
N SER A 47 13.52 8.84 20.71
CA SER A 47 13.41 7.54 20.03
C SER A 47 12.02 6.92 20.23
N VAL A 48 11.47 7.02 21.44
CA VAL A 48 10.13 6.51 21.77
C VAL A 48 9.04 7.25 20.99
N ARG A 49 9.06 8.59 20.99
CA ARG A 49 8.09 9.42 20.26
C ARG A 49 8.17 9.18 18.75
N PHE A 50 9.38 9.00 18.22
CA PHE A 50 9.57 8.64 16.81
C PHE A 50 9.01 7.25 16.49
N GLY A 51 9.25 6.26 17.37
CA GLY A 51 8.64 4.94 17.31
C GLY A 51 7.11 4.98 17.18
N GLN A 52 6.47 5.81 17.99
CA GLN A 52 5.02 6.01 17.92
C GLN A 52 4.59 6.63 16.59
N ALA A 53 5.26 7.72 16.17
CA ALA A 53 4.95 8.38 14.91
C ALA A 53 5.11 7.47 13.68
N MET A 54 6.10 6.57 13.70
CA MET A 54 6.27 5.54 12.67
C MET A 54 5.10 4.55 12.66
N SER A 55 4.71 4.06 13.84
CA SER A 55 3.59 3.12 13.98
C SER A 55 2.28 3.72 13.50
N ASP A 56 2.04 5.00 13.78
CA ASP A 56 0.85 5.72 13.33
C ASP A 56 0.86 5.92 11.80
N TRP A 57 2.03 6.26 11.24
CA TRP A 57 2.18 6.42 9.80
C TRP A 57 1.99 5.10 9.02
N GLU A 58 2.50 3.97 9.54
CA GLU A 58 2.30 2.65 8.92
C GLU A 58 0.81 2.28 8.87
N GLN A 59 0.07 2.55 9.94
CA GLN A 59 -1.39 2.31 9.99
C GLN A 59 -2.15 3.13 8.95
N GLU A 60 -1.85 4.43 8.83
CA GLU A 60 -2.49 5.28 7.82
C GLU A 60 -2.13 4.85 6.39
N PHE A 61 -0.91 4.35 6.19
CA PHE A 61 -0.49 3.85 4.88
C PHE A 61 -1.24 2.57 4.49
N ASP A 62 -1.44 1.65 5.43
CA ASP A 62 -2.24 0.44 5.23
C ASP A 62 -3.70 0.77 4.87
N VAL A 63 -4.27 1.84 5.44
CA VAL A 63 -5.60 2.35 5.04
C VAL A 63 -5.61 2.80 3.59
N ILE A 64 -4.59 3.53 3.14
CA ILE A 64 -4.46 3.97 1.74
C ILE A 64 -4.33 2.77 0.80
N LEU A 65 -3.48 1.79 1.13
CA LEU A 65 -3.33 0.56 0.34
C LEU A 65 -4.63 -0.23 0.26
N SER A 66 -5.36 -0.35 1.36
CA SER A 66 -6.64 -1.04 1.42
C SER A 66 -7.68 -0.37 0.53
N ARG A 67 -7.73 0.97 0.52
CA ARG A 67 -8.62 1.74 -0.37
C ARG A 67 -8.25 1.56 -1.84
N LEU A 68 -6.96 1.58 -2.17
CA LEU A 68 -6.48 1.33 -3.54
C LEU A 68 -6.79 -0.10 -4.01
N ALA A 69 -6.67 -1.09 -3.13
CA ALA A 69 -7.05 -2.46 -3.40
C ALA A 69 -8.56 -2.59 -3.66
N GLY A 70 -9.40 -1.92 -2.87
CA GLY A 70 -10.85 -1.89 -3.11
C GLY A 70 -11.23 -1.27 -4.46
N LEU A 71 -10.50 -0.24 -4.92
CA LEU A 71 -10.68 0.32 -6.26
C LEU A 71 -10.28 -0.67 -7.35
N LEU A 72 -9.17 -1.40 -7.17
CA LEU A 72 -8.74 -2.46 -8.09
C LEU A 72 -9.82 -3.56 -8.20
N GLU A 73 -10.36 -4.02 -7.08
CA GLU A 73 -11.43 -5.03 -7.05
C GLU A 73 -12.70 -4.53 -7.74
N THR A 74 -13.08 -3.27 -7.51
CA THR A 74 -14.24 -2.63 -8.18
C THR A 74 -14.07 -2.59 -9.70
N THR A 75 -12.84 -2.47 -10.19
CA THR A 75 -12.53 -2.52 -11.63
C THR A 75 -12.48 -3.94 -12.21
N GLY A 76 -12.72 -4.98 -11.41
CA GLY A 76 -12.65 -6.38 -11.83
C GLY A 76 -11.22 -6.94 -11.87
N GLY A 77 -10.23 -6.17 -11.41
CA GLY A 77 -8.87 -6.64 -11.18
C GLY A 77 -8.79 -7.45 -9.90
N SER A 78 -7.84 -8.38 -9.82
CA SER A 78 -7.45 -9.03 -8.57
C SER A 78 -6.01 -8.69 -8.28
N MET A 79 -5.71 -8.36 -7.02
CA MET A 79 -4.32 -8.41 -6.59
C MET A 79 -3.81 -9.85 -6.72
N PRO A 80 -2.55 -10.05 -7.11
CA PRO A 80 -1.94 -11.36 -6.98
C PRO A 80 -2.05 -11.76 -5.52
N ARG A 81 -2.82 -12.83 -5.23
CA ARG A 81 -2.87 -13.42 -3.89
C ARG A 81 -1.43 -13.74 -3.48
N PRO A 82 -0.97 -13.35 -2.29
CA PRO A 82 0.31 -13.84 -1.79
C PRO A 82 0.22 -15.37 -1.83
N ARG A 83 1.16 -16.01 -2.52
CA ARG A 83 1.28 -17.47 -2.47
C ARG A 83 1.55 -17.82 -1.02
N GLN A 84 0.56 -18.40 -0.35
CA GLN A 84 0.79 -18.99 0.97
C GLN A 84 1.87 -20.06 0.81
N PRO A 85 2.87 -20.09 1.70
CA PRO A 85 3.89 -21.13 1.71
C PRO A 85 3.31 -22.51 2.01
#